data_AF-A0A2M7GDD7-F1
#
_entry.id   AF-A0A2M7GDD7-F1
#
_cell.length_a   1.000
_cell.length_b   1.000
_cell.length_c   1.000
_cell.angle_alpha   90.00
_cell.angle_beta   90.00
_cell.angle_gamma   90.00
#
_symmetry.space_group_name_H-M   'P 1'
#
loop_
_entity.id
_entity.type
_entity.pdbx_description
1 polymer ?
#
loop_
_entity_poly.entity_id
_entity_poly.type
_entity_poly.pdbx_seq_one_letter_code
_entity_poly.pdbx_strand_id
1 'polypeptide(L)' 'MMGYGISSFGFMPFGMIFMGLIPLAFLVMLVLGILWAVKALKGTQAPVPGRACTQCGKVVQPDWKNCPYCGNSL' A
#
# COMPACT_ATOMS: atom_id res chain seq x y z
N MET A 1 -23.54 33.42 -22.60
CA MET A 1 -22.44 32.96 -21.72
C MET A 1 -22.30 31.47 -21.93
N MET A 2 -21.10 30.91 -21.77
CA MET A 2 -20.70 29.52 -22.09
C MET A 2 -19.98 29.35 -23.44
N GLY A 3 -18.91 30.14 -23.63
CA GLY A 3 -17.88 29.88 -24.64
C GLY A 3 -16.81 28.96 -24.05
N TYR A 4 -17.04 27.65 -24.10
CA TYR A 4 -15.99 26.66 -23.83
C TYR A 4 -15.19 26.47 -25.12
N GLY A 5 -14.34 27.45 -25.42
CA GLY A 5 -13.33 27.34 -26.47
C GLY A 5 -12.23 26.39 -26.03
N ILE A 6 -12.48 25.09 -26.15
CA ILE A 6 -11.44 24.04 -26.10
C ILE A 6 -11.68 23.10 -27.28
N SER A 7 -11.60 23.64 -28.50
CA SER A 7 -11.69 22.79 -29.71
C SER A 7 -10.79 23.25 -30.86
N SER A 8 -9.81 24.12 -30.58
CA SER A 8 -8.80 24.53 -31.57
C SER A 8 -7.50 23.73 -31.53
N PHE A 9 -7.35 22.79 -30.58
CA PHE A 9 -6.17 21.90 -30.48
C PHE A 9 -6.45 20.45 -30.94
N GLY A 10 -7.52 20.25 -31.72
CA GLY A 10 -8.03 18.93 -32.11
C GLY A 10 -7.53 18.37 -33.45
N PHE A 11 -6.59 19.03 -34.13
CA PHE A 11 -6.11 18.61 -35.46
C PHE A 11 -4.67 18.05 -35.41
N MET A 12 -4.48 16.99 -34.64
CA MET A 12 -3.24 16.23 -34.63
C MET A 12 -3.57 14.81 -34.12
N PRO A 13 -3.04 13.72 -34.71
CA PRO A 13 -3.36 12.32 -34.35
C PRO A 13 -3.08 11.96 -32.87
N PHE A 14 -2.50 12.89 -32.12
CA PHE A 14 -2.21 12.83 -30.71
C PHE A 14 -3.45 12.85 -29.79
N GLY A 15 -4.58 13.45 -30.20
CA GLY A 15 -5.76 13.62 -29.33
C GLY A 15 -6.40 12.31 -28.84
N MET A 16 -6.45 11.28 -29.69
CA MET A 16 -7.00 9.97 -29.31
C MET A 16 -6.06 9.17 -28.39
N ILE A 17 -4.75 9.37 -28.55
CA ILE A 17 -3.74 8.71 -27.73
C ILE A 17 -3.78 9.28 -26.31
N PHE A 18 -3.88 10.61 -26.16
CA PHE A 18 -3.97 11.25 -24.84
C PHE A 18 -5.17 10.75 -24.03
N MET A 19 -6.32 10.47 -24.65
CA MET A 19 -7.51 9.99 -23.93
C MET A 19 -7.35 8.58 -23.32
N GLY A 20 -6.52 7.71 -23.90
CA GLY A 20 -6.24 6.36 -23.35
C GLY A 20 -4.94 6.29 -22.54
N LEU A 21 -3.91 7.00 -22.98
CA LEU A 21 -2.57 6.94 -22.40
C LEU A 21 -2.48 7.76 -21.10
N ILE A 22 -3.23 8.86 -20.96
CA ILE A 22 -3.35 9.61 -19.69
C ILE A 22 -3.97 8.74 -18.58
N PRO A 23 -5.16 8.11 -18.75
CA PRO A 23 -5.73 7.29 -17.70
C PRO A 23 -4.89 6.03 -17.41
N LEU A 24 -4.25 5.45 -18.43
CA LEU A 24 -3.32 4.34 -18.23
C LEU A 24 -2.09 4.78 -17.42
N ALA A 25 -1.48 5.92 -17.75
CA ALA A 25 -0.34 6.47 -17.01
C ALA A 25 -0.72 6.80 -15.57
N PHE A 26 -1.92 7.36 -15.34
CA PHE A 26 -2.43 7.63 -14.00
C PHE A 26 -2.60 6.34 -13.20
N LEU A 27 -3.19 5.29 -13.78
CA LEU A 27 -3.30 3.98 -13.13
C LEU A 27 -1.93 3.41 -12.76
N VAL A 28 -0.96 3.47 -13.67
CA VAL A 28 0.42 3.01 -13.40
C VAL A 28 1.04 3.82 -12.25
N MET A 29 0.91 5.15 -12.26
CA MET A 29 1.42 6.01 -11.20
C MET A 29 0.77 5.70 -9.84
N LEU A 30 -0.54 5.45 -9.83
CA LEU A 30 -1.30 5.12 -8.62
C LEU A 30 -0.83 3.76 -8.05
N VAL A 31 -0.68 2.74 -8.89
CA VAL A 31 -0.17 1.43 -8.48
C VAL A 31 1.25 1.53 -7.93
N LEU A 32 2.14 2.25 -8.62
CA LEU A 32 3.50 2.48 -8.15
C LEU A 32 3.52 3.23 -6.81
N GLY A 33 2.68 4.25 -6.66
CA GLY A 33 2.49 4.99 -5.42
C GLY A 33 2.03 4.10 -4.27
N ILE A 34 1.03 3.24 -4.48
CA ILE A 34 0.55 2.29 -3.47
C ILE A 34 1.64 1.30 -3.08
N LEU A 35 2.34 0.71 -4.06
CA LEU A 35 3.42 -0.25 -3.78
C LEU A 35 4.54 0.40 -2.97
N TRP A 36 4.89 1.65 -3.29
CA TRP A 36 5.89 2.41 -2.54
C TRP A 36 5.41 2.74 -1.13
N ALA A 37 4.16 3.17 -0.97
CA ALA A 37 3.54 3.43 0.33
C ALA A 37 3.52 2.18 1.23
N VAL A 38 3.12 1.02 0.69
CA VAL A 38 3.15 -0.25 1.44
C VAL A 38 4.57 -0.62 1.87
N LYS A 39 5.58 -0.40 1.03
CA LYS A 39 6.98 -0.61 1.41
C LYS A 39 7.42 0.33 2.53
N ALA A 40 7.00 1.59 2.49
CA ALA A 40 7.27 2.56 3.56
C ALA A 40 6.63 2.13 4.90
N LEU A 41 5.40 1.62 4.87
CA LEU A 41 4.70 1.13 6.07
C LEU A 41 5.34 -0.13 6.67
N LYS A 42 5.91 -1.01 5.84
CA LYS A 42 6.66 -2.18 6.32
C LYS A 42 7.93 -1.77 7.09
N GLY A 43 8.53 -0.64 6.77
CA GLY A 43 9.67 -0.09 7.51
C GLY A 43 9.32 0.41 8.92
N THR A 44 8.05 0.76 9.15
CA THR A 44 7.52 1.17 10.46
C THR A 44 6.97 0.01 11.29
N GLN A 45 6.92 -1.22 10.76
CA GLN A 45 6.67 -2.40 11.57
C GLN A 45 7.94 -2.69 12.38
N ALA A 46 8.07 -1.96 13.50
CA ALA A 46 9.05 -2.30 14.53
C ALA A 46 8.90 -3.80 14.82
N PRO A 47 10.01 -4.58 14.87
CA PRO A 47 9.97 -5.93 15.39
C PRO A 47 9.38 -5.83 16.78
N VAL A 48 8.11 -6.23 16.92
CA VAL A 48 7.45 -6.18 18.22
C VAL A 48 8.28 -7.09 19.12
N PRO A 49 8.89 -6.57 20.21
CA PRO A 49 9.73 -7.38 21.07
C PRO A 49 8.85 -8.49 21.64
N GLY A 50 9.01 -9.69 21.07
CA GLY A 50 8.25 -10.85 21.47
C GLY A 50 8.78 -11.35 22.80
N ARG A 51 7.88 -11.66 23.73
CA ARG A 51 8.22 -12.29 25.00
C ARG A 51 8.41 -13.79 24.77
N ALA A 52 9.53 -14.34 25.22
CA ALA A 52 9.70 -15.80 25.24
C ALA A 52 8.84 -16.43 26.34
N CYS A 53 8.08 -17.46 26.00
CA CYS A 53 7.36 -18.25 26.99
C CYS A 53 8.35 -19.05 27.85
N THR A 54 8.27 -18.95 29.18
CA THR A 54 9.16 -19.70 30.08
C THR A 54 8.92 -21.20 30.09
N GLN A 55 7.77 -21.66 29.60
CA GLN A 55 7.40 -23.07 29.57
C GLN A 55 7.82 -23.79 28.29
N CYS A 56 7.67 -23.15 27.13
CA CYS A 56 7.97 -23.78 25.84
C CYS A 56 9.12 -23.11 25.06
N GLY A 57 9.64 -21.98 25.55
CA GLY A 57 10.76 -21.26 24.95
C GLY A 57 10.43 -20.52 23.65
N LYS A 58 9.20 -20.62 23.12
CA LYS A 58 8.81 -19.93 21.88
C LYS A 58 8.58 -18.44 22.13
N VAL A 59 8.96 -17.62 21.14
CA VAL A 59 8.70 -16.19 21.11
C VAL A 59 7.23 -15.95 20.80
N VAL A 60 6.56 -15.17 21.64
CA VAL A 60 5.14 -14.86 21.54
C VAL A 60 4.94 -13.34 21.53
N GLN A 61 3.90 -12.87 20.86
CA GLN A 61 3.60 -11.44 20.83
C GLN A 61 3.28 -10.93 22.25
N PRO A 62 3.70 -9.71 22.62
CA PRO A 62 3.57 -9.17 23.97
C PRO A 62 2.10 -8.96 24.41
N ASP A 63 1.17 -8.79 23.47
CA ASP A 63 -0.27 -8.63 23.78
C ASP A 63 -0.97 -9.95 24.15
N TRP A 64 -0.28 -11.08 24.12
CA TRP A 64 -0.87 -12.37 24.46
C TRP A 64 -0.83 -12.64 25.97
N LYS A 65 -1.98 -13.01 26.54
CA LYS A 65 -2.09 -13.43 27.95
C LYS A 65 -1.71 -14.89 28.17
N ASN A 66 -1.99 -15.74 27.18
CA ASN A 66 -1.72 -17.17 27.20
C ASN A 66 -0.91 -17.56 25.95
N CYS A 67 -0.03 -18.53 26.06
CA CYS A 67 0.80 -18.98 24.95
C CYS A 67 -0.04 -19.77 23.93
N PRO A 68 -0.06 -19.43 22.62
CA PRO A 68 -0.78 -20.19 21.60
C PRO A 68 -0.24 -21.60 21.39
N TYR A 69 1.02 -21.83 21.78
CA TYR A 69 1.70 -23.08 21.52
C TYR A 69 1.51 -24.11 22.64
N CYS A 70 1.38 -23.66 23.90
CA CYS A 70 1.26 -24.57 25.06
C CYS A 70 0.07 -24.27 25.98
N GLY A 71 -0.66 -23.18 25.77
CA GLY A 71 -1.83 -22.80 26.59
C GLY A 71 -1.51 -22.19 27.95
N ASN A 72 -0.23 -22.13 28.35
CA ASN A 72 0.18 -21.59 29.64
C ASN A 72 0.19 -20.06 29.66
N SER A 73 -0.01 -19.44 30.82
CA SER A 73 0.12 -17.99 30.98
C SER A 73 1.55 -17.51 30.68
N LEU A 74 1.67 -16.35 30.02
CA LEU A 74 2.94 -15.81 29.50
C LEU A 74 3.70 -14.93 30.50
#